data_AF-A0A011W1D5-F1
#
_entry.id   AF-A0A011W1D5-F1
#
_cell.length_a   1.000
_cell.length_b   1.000
_cell.length_c   1.000
_cell.angle_alpha   90.00
_cell.angle_beta   90.00
_cell.angle_gamma   90.00
#
_symmetry.space_group_name_H-M   'P 1'
#
loop_
_entity.id
_entity.type
_entity.pdbx_description
1 polymer ?
#
loop_
_entity_poly.entity_id
_entity_poly.type
_entity_poly.pdbx_seq_one_letter_code
_entity_poly.pdbx_strand_id
1 'polypeptide(L)'
;MATYKVVIMGKEYVLTSEENKDYTERLAAALDKRIKDMRARFSSLSITDCAVLTALDCMDELGQANRNIDNIRTQIKDYVDDAGRARNQATGAQREIKILKERVEQLEKELAERTNFSAMNNVGEAVSAEDILKGDIKAAIGETSEPEAVHAENNAQRRSIQDSPYMRSYEQAMNKRPADGAAGGARFSGNDQGNNK
;
A
#
# COMPACT_ATOMS: atom_id res chain seq x y z
N MET A 1 -38.30 -29.56 41.28
CA MET A 1 -38.30 -28.76 42.53
C MET A 1 -37.95 -29.67 43.69
N ALA A 2 -36.88 -29.34 44.40
CA ALA A 2 -36.47 -30.01 45.62
C ALA A 2 -36.73 -29.11 46.82
N THR A 3 -36.88 -29.73 47.99
CA THR A 3 -37.14 -29.01 49.25
C THR A 3 -35.90 -29.07 50.14
N TYR A 4 -35.47 -27.92 50.63
CA TYR A 4 -34.27 -27.77 51.46
C TYR A 4 -34.62 -27.11 52.79
N LYS A 5 -33.94 -27.53 53.85
CA LYS A 5 -34.04 -26.91 55.17
C LYS A 5 -32.82 -26.02 55.38
N VAL A 6 -33.04 -24.76 55.71
CA VAL A 6 -31.97 -23.78 55.95
C VAL A 6 -32.24 -23.02 57.24
N VAL A 7 -31.19 -22.54 57.89
CA VAL A 7 -31.30 -21.74 59.12
C VAL A 7 -30.83 -20.32 58.83
N ILE A 8 -31.69 -19.34 59.10
CA ILE A 8 -31.42 -17.91 58.88
C ILE A 8 -31.76 -17.17 60.17
N MET A 9 -30.82 -16.40 60.71
CA MET A 9 -30.94 -15.68 61.98
C MET A 9 -31.44 -16.56 63.14
N GLY A 10 -31.02 -17.82 63.16
CA GLY A 10 -31.40 -18.80 64.19
C GLY A 10 -32.80 -19.41 64.03
N LYS A 11 -33.51 -19.12 62.93
CA LYS A 11 -34.81 -19.71 62.60
C LYS A 11 -34.68 -20.67 61.43
N GLU A 12 -35.34 -21.82 61.51
CA GLU A 12 -35.37 -22.82 60.44
C GLU A 12 -36.46 -22.50 59.41
N TYR A 13 -36.11 -22.58 58.14
CA TYR A 13 -36.98 -22.33 57.00
C TYR A 13 -36.91 -23.51 56.03
N VAL A 14 -38.08 -23.87 55.47
CA VAL A 14 -38.21 -24.91 54.44
C VAL A 14 -38.40 -24.20 53.10
N LEU A 15 -37.41 -24.28 52.23
CA LEU A 15 -37.40 -23.64 50.91
C LEU A 15 -37.62 -24.66 49.81
N THR A 16 -38.44 -24.30 48.82
CA THR A 16 -38.58 -25.06 47.58
C THR A 16 -37.77 -24.35 46.50
N SER A 17 -36.81 -25.04 45.89
CA SER A 17 -35.94 -24.47 44.86
C SER A 17 -35.76 -25.45 43.70
N GLU A 18 -35.53 -24.90 42.51
CA GLU A 18 -35.10 -25.66 41.32
C GLU A 18 -33.59 -25.87 41.30
N GLU A 19 -32.86 -25.05 42.06
CA GLU A 19 -31.42 -25.10 42.18
C GLU A 19 -30.96 -26.24 43.11
N ASN A 20 -29.67 -26.54 43.07
CA ASN A 20 -29.07 -27.55 43.93
C ASN A 20 -29.02 -27.13 45.42
N LYS A 21 -28.77 -28.11 46.28
CA LYS A 21 -28.68 -27.92 47.73
C LYS A 21 -27.60 -26.89 48.11
N ASP A 22 -26.39 -27.08 47.60
CA ASP A 22 -25.23 -26.25 47.92
C ASP A 22 -25.47 -24.77 47.59
N TYR A 23 -26.09 -24.48 46.45
CA TYR A 23 -26.44 -23.13 46.05
C TYR A 23 -27.46 -22.52 47.01
N THR A 24 -28.52 -23.26 47.34
CA THR A 24 -29.58 -22.80 48.23
C THR A 24 -29.04 -22.53 49.65
N GLU A 25 -28.18 -23.40 50.16
CA GLU A 25 -27.51 -23.23 51.46
C GLU A 25 -26.53 -22.05 51.45
N ARG A 26 -25.74 -21.88 50.39
CA ARG A 26 -24.86 -20.71 50.23
C ARG A 26 -25.64 -19.41 50.19
N LEU A 27 -26.78 -19.39 49.51
CA LEU A 27 -27.65 -18.20 49.44
C LEU A 27 -28.23 -17.86 50.82
N ALA A 28 -28.71 -18.87 51.56
CA ALA A 28 -29.19 -18.68 52.92
C ALA A 28 -28.08 -18.17 53.86
N ALA A 29 -26.87 -18.72 53.76
CA ALA A 29 -25.72 -18.26 54.54
C ALA A 29 -25.30 -16.83 54.18
N ALA A 30 -25.37 -16.45 52.91
CA ALA A 30 -25.08 -15.09 52.45
C ALA A 30 -26.10 -14.08 53.00
N LEU A 31 -27.39 -14.43 53.00
CA LEU A 31 -28.44 -13.61 53.59
C LEU A 31 -28.28 -13.48 55.11
N ASP A 32 -28.03 -14.58 55.81
CA ASP A 32 -27.78 -14.60 57.26
C ASP A 32 -26.61 -13.69 57.64
N LYS A 33 -25.50 -13.77 56.89
CA LYS A 33 -24.34 -12.88 57.08
C LYS A 33 -24.72 -11.41 56.89
N ARG A 34 -25.42 -11.06 55.82
CA ARG A 34 -25.84 -9.67 55.55
C ARG A 34 -26.72 -9.10 56.67
N ILE A 35 -27.68 -9.88 57.16
CA ILE A 35 -28.54 -9.43 58.26
C ILE A 35 -27.73 -9.25 59.55
N LYS A 36 -26.77 -10.15 59.84
CA LYS A 36 -25.84 -10.01 60.97
C LYS A 36 -24.96 -8.76 60.85
N ASP A 37 -24.43 -8.48 59.67
CA ASP A 37 -23.62 -7.29 59.41
C ASP A 37 -24.46 -6.01 59.58
N MET A 38 -25.70 -6.01 59.08
CA MET A 38 -26.65 -4.91 59.27
C MET A 38 -26.97 -4.67 60.76
N ARG A 39 -27.15 -5.76 61.51
CA ARG A 39 -27.39 -5.70 62.97
C ARG A 39 -26.18 -5.19 63.74
N ALA A 40 -24.97 -5.57 63.33
CA ALA A 40 -23.73 -5.09 63.92
C ALA A 40 -23.55 -3.57 63.70
N ARG A 41 -23.97 -3.07 62.53
CA ARG A 41 -23.96 -1.64 62.19
C ARG A 41 -25.04 -0.85 62.94
N PHE A 42 -26.23 -1.42 63.08
CA PHE A 42 -27.38 -0.77 63.71
C PHE A 42 -27.91 -1.59 64.89
N SER A 43 -27.17 -1.57 65.99
CA SER A 43 -27.45 -2.39 67.17
C SER A 43 -28.77 -2.08 67.88
N SER A 44 -29.32 -0.87 67.67
CA SER A 44 -30.60 -0.39 68.23
C SER A 44 -31.84 -0.87 67.48
N LEU A 45 -31.71 -1.32 66.23
CA LEU A 45 -32.84 -1.77 65.41
C LEU A 45 -33.29 -3.18 65.80
N SER A 46 -34.49 -3.62 65.42
CA SER A 46 -34.90 -5.02 65.60
C SER A 46 -34.34 -5.91 64.47
N ILE A 47 -34.34 -7.24 64.65
CA ILE A 47 -33.92 -8.18 63.59
C ILE A 47 -34.82 -8.01 62.35
N THR A 48 -36.10 -7.77 62.55
CA THR A 48 -37.07 -7.55 61.48
C THR A 48 -36.72 -6.28 60.68
N ASP A 49 -36.38 -5.18 61.36
CA ASP A 49 -35.98 -3.94 60.69
C ASP A 49 -34.67 -4.13 59.90
N CYS A 50 -33.69 -4.83 60.48
CA CYS A 50 -32.46 -5.18 59.77
C CYS A 50 -32.72 -6.04 58.53
N ALA A 51 -33.68 -6.98 58.61
CA ALA A 51 -34.07 -7.80 57.47
C ALA A 51 -34.76 -6.98 56.37
N VAL A 52 -35.62 -6.02 56.74
CA VAL A 52 -36.26 -5.09 55.79
C VAL A 52 -35.22 -4.21 55.10
N LEU A 53 -34.25 -3.66 55.84
CA LEU A 53 -33.16 -2.86 55.25
C LEU A 53 -32.27 -3.72 54.33
N THR A 54 -31.94 -4.94 54.74
CA THR A 54 -31.18 -5.87 53.89
C THR A 54 -31.93 -6.22 52.61
N ALA A 55 -33.26 -6.40 52.68
CA ALA A 55 -34.09 -6.61 51.51
C ALA A 55 -34.09 -5.38 50.59
N LEU A 56 -34.15 -4.17 51.14
CA LEU A 56 -34.07 -2.92 50.37
C LEU A 56 -32.73 -2.80 49.63
N ASP A 57 -31.62 -3.07 50.31
CA ASP A 57 -30.28 -3.07 49.70
C ASP A 57 -30.17 -4.10 48.57
N CYS A 58 -30.65 -5.33 48.79
CA CYS A 58 -30.68 -6.37 47.76
C CYS A 58 -31.53 -5.96 46.54
N MET A 59 -32.66 -5.26 46.76
CA MET A 59 -33.49 -4.75 45.66
C MET A 59 -32.79 -3.65 44.86
N ASP A 60 -32.06 -2.74 45.52
CA ASP A 60 -31.31 -1.70 44.81
C ASP A 60 -30.14 -2.29 44.01
N GLU A 61 -29.38 -3.21 44.60
CA GLU A 61 -28.30 -3.95 43.91
C GLU A 61 -28.83 -4.70 42.69
N LEU A 62 -29.97 -5.39 42.80
CA LEU A 62 -30.64 -6.05 41.69
C LEU A 62 -31.05 -5.06 40.61
N GLY A 63 -31.63 -3.92 41.01
CA GLY A 63 -32.00 -2.84 40.10
C GLY A 63 -30.80 -2.27 39.34
N GLN A 64 -29.68 -2.06 40.04
CA GLN A 64 -28.43 -1.61 39.43
C GLN A 64 -27.84 -2.64 38.46
N ALA A 65 -27.85 -3.93 38.85
CA ALA A 65 -27.38 -5.02 38.01
C ALA A 65 -28.22 -5.13 36.72
N ASN A 66 -29.55 -5.03 36.82
CA ASN A 66 -30.43 -5.05 35.65
C ASN A 66 -30.18 -3.87 34.70
N ARG A 67 -30.03 -2.64 35.23
CA ARG A 67 -29.65 -1.48 34.42
C ARG A 67 -28.31 -1.69 33.71
N ASN A 68 -27.33 -2.26 34.41
CA ASN A 68 -26.04 -2.57 33.82
C ASN A 68 -26.16 -3.61 32.69
N ILE A 69 -26.98 -4.64 32.86
CA ILE A 69 -27.25 -5.64 31.81
C ILE A 69 -27.86 -4.96 30.58
N ASP A 70 -28.82 -4.06 30.75
CA ASP A 70 -29.46 -3.36 29.63
C ASP A 70 -28.49 -2.42 28.90
N ASN A 71 -27.59 -1.77 29.65
CA ASN A 71 -26.50 -1.00 29.07
C ASN A 71 -25.56 -1.88 28.25
N ILE A 72 -25.16 -3.04 28.78
CA ILE A 72 -24.31 -4.01 28.07
C ILE A 72 -25.00 -4.52 26.79
N ARG A 73 -26.30 -4.83 26.86
CA ARG A 73 -27.08 -5.24 25.67
C ARG A 73 -27.09 -4.16 24.60
N THR A 74 -27.24 -2.89 25.00
CA THR A 74 -27.19 -1.75 24.09
C THR A 74 -25.81 -1.63 23.45
N GLN A 75 -24.72 -1.72 24.23
CA GLN A 75 -23.37 -1.69 23.69
C GLN A 75 -23.10 -2.83 22.71
N ILE A 76 -23.54 -4.05 23.03
CA ILE A 76 -23.41 -5.21 22.12
C ILE A 76 -24.12 -4.92 20.80
N LYS A 77 -25.33 -4.37 20.85
CA LYS A 77 -26.07 -4.00 19.65
C LYS A 77 -25.28 -2.98 18.82
N ASP A 78 -24.79 -1.92 19.45
CA ASP A 78 -24.01 -0.88 18.77
C ASP A 78 -22.74 -1.48 18.12
N TYR A 79 -22.01 -2.34 18.84
CA TYR A 79 -20.84 -3.05 18.28
C TYR A 79 -21.19 -3.94 17.07
N VAL A 80 -22.33 -4.64 17.13
CA VAL A 80 -22.81 -5.47 16.01
C VAL A 80 -23.18 -4.60 14.80
N ASP A 81 -23.87 -3.49 15.03
CA ASP A 81 -24.25 -2.56 13.98
C ASP A 81 -23.01 -1.90 13.35
N ASP A 82 -22.02 -1.52 14.16
CA ASP A 82 -20.74 -0.98 13.72
C ASP A 82 -19.94 -1.97 12.89
N ALA A 83 -19.84 -3.23 13.34
CA ALA A 83 -19.20 -4.30 12.59
C ALA A 83 -19.91 -4.56 11.25
N GLY A 84 -21.25 -4.50 11.24
CA GLY A 84 -22.06 -4.58 10.03
C GLY A 84 -21.75 -3.44 9.05
N ARG A 85 -21.68 -2.20 9.53
CA ARG A 85 -21.32 -1.04 8.70
C ARG A 85 -19.91 -1.17 8.14
N ALA A 86 -18.93 -1.55 8.96
CA ALA A 86 -17.55 -1.75 8.53
C ALA A 86 -17.44 -2.83 7.44
N ARG A 87 -18.15 -3.95 7.60
CA ARG A 87 -18.20 -5.02 6.59
C ARG A 87 -18.81 -4.55 5.27
N ASN A 88 -19.89 -3.77 5.33
CA ASN A 88 -20.52 -3.23 4.14
C ASN A 88 -19.60 -2.25 3.40
N GLN A 89 -18.92 -1.37 4.14
CA GLN A 89 -17.92 -0.46 3.58
C GLN A 89 -16.75 -1.22 2.93
N ALA A 90 -16.21 -2.22 3.62
CA ALA A 90 -15.13 -3.06 3.08
C ALA A 90 -15.57 -3.79 1.79
N THR A 91 -16.80 -4.33 1.78
CA THR A 91 -17.36 -4.98 0.59
C THR A 91 -17.55 -3.99 -0.57
N GLY A 92 -17.99 -2.76 -0.28
CA GLY A 92 -18.10 -1.67 -1.26
C GLY A 92 -16.74 -1.32 -1.87
N ALA A 93 -15.74 -1.06 -1.02
CA ALA A 93 -14.39 -0.76 -1.46
C ALA A 93 -13.77 -1.89 -2.29
N GLN A 94 -13.98 -3.15 -1.90
CA GLN A 94 -13.51 -4.31 -2.68
C GLN A 94 -14.13 -4.38 -4.08
N ARG A 95 -15.42 -4.05 -4.21
CA ARG A 95 -16.09 -3.98 -5.53
C ARG A 95 -15.52 -2.86 -6.38
N GLU A 96 -15.32 -1.68 -5.81
CA GLU A 96 -14.71 -0.54 -6.52
C GLU A 96 -13.29 -0.85 -6.98
N ILE A 97 -12.47 -1.47 -6.12
CA ILE A 97 -11.13 -1.93 -6.48
C ILE A 97 -11.19 -2.90 -7.66
N LYS A 98 -12.15 -3.83 -7.67
CA LYS A 98 -12.31 -4.78 -8.78
C LYS A 98 -12.64 -4.05 -10.09
N ILE A 99 -13.61 -3.14 -10.07
CA ILE A 99 -14.02 -2.35 -11.25
C ILE A 99 -12.85 -1.51 -11.77
N LEU A 100 -12.13 -0.84 -10.87
CA LEU A 100 -10.97 -0.02 -11.23
C LEU A 100 -9.86 -0.86 -11.84
N LYS A 101 -9.58 -2.05 -11.30
CA LYS A 101 -8.59 -2.98 -11.87
C LYS A 101 -8.97 -3.44 -13.28
N GLU A 102 -10.23 -3.81 -13.50
CA GLU A 102 -10.73 -4.17 -14.83
C GLU A 102 -10.60 -3.00 -15.81
N ARG A 103 -10.85 -1.75 -15.35
CA ARG A 103 -10.69 -0.57 -16.20
C ARG A 103 -9.23 -0.27 -16.52
N VAL A 104 -8.32 -0.43 -15.57
CA VAL A 104 -6.87 -0.30 -15.79
C VAL A 104 -6.41 -1.31 -16.83
N GLU A 105 -6.79 -2.57 -16.70
CA GLU A 105 -6.43 -3.63 -17.65
C GLU A 105 -6.95 -3.33 -19.08
N GLN A 106 -8.19 -2.86 -19.21
CA GLN A 106 -8.73 -2.42 -20.50
C GLN A 106 -7.91 -1.28 -21.12
N LEU A 107 -7.58 -0.26 -20.32
CA LEU A 107 -6.80 0.88 -20.79
C LEU A 107 -5.37 0.49 -21.15
N GLU A 108 -4.74 -0.39 -20.39
CA GLU A 108 -3.41 -0.94 -20.71
C GLU A 108 -3.44 -1.70 -22.04
N LYS A 109 -4.49 -2.48 -22.28
CA LYS A 109 -4.69 -3.17 -23.56
C LYS A 109 -4.89 -2.19 -24.72
N GLU A 110 -5.75 -1.18 -24.55
CA GLU A 110 -5.96 -0.13 -25.56
C GLU A 110 -4.67 0.64 -25.87
N LEU A 111 -3.84 0.93 -24.85
CA LEU A 111 -2.54 1.57 -25.03
C LEU A 111 -1.57 0.65 -25.78
N ALA A 112 -1.49 -0.63 -25.43
CA ALA A 112 -0.65 -1.60 -26.12
C ALA A 112 -1.05 -1.74 -27.61
N GLU A 113 -2.34 -1.77 -27.90
CA GLU A 113 -2.86 -1.78 -29.26
C GLU A 113 -2.49 -0.49 -30.02
N ARG A 114 -2.60 0.69 -29.39
CA ARG A 114 -2.17 1.97 -29.99
C ARG A 114 -0.67 2.06 -30.22
N THR A 115 0.17 1.60 -29.28
CA THR A 115 1.61 1.59 -29.46
C THR A 115 2.03 0.65 -30.58
N ASN A 116 1.39 -0.51 -30.68
CA ASN A 116 1.62 -1.46 -31.77
C ASN A 116 1.17 -0.89 -33.12
N PHE A 117 0.02 -0.21 -33.17
CA PHE A 117 -0.47 0.48 -34.37
C PHE A 117 0.48 1.63 -34.80
N SER A 118 1.00 2.40 -33.84
CA SER A 118 1.99 3.45 -34.11
C SER A 118 3.35 2.89 -34.56
N ALA A 119 3.77 1.74 -34.03
CA ALA A 119 4.98 1.05 -34.47
C ALA A 119 4.84 0.48 -35.89
N MET A 120 3.67 -0.05 -36.27
CA MET A 120 3.40 -0.55 -37.62
C MET A 120 3.28 0.59 -38.66
N ASN A 121 2.72 1.75 -38.28
CA ASN A 121 2.65 2.92 -39.17
C ASN A 121 4.00 3.67 -39.34
N ASN A 122 5.03 3.35 -38.55
CA ASN A 122 6.40 3.89 -38.73
C ASN A 122 7.29 3.03 -39.63
N VAL A 123 6.80 1.88 -40.13
CA VAL A 123 7.52 1.05 -41.11
C VAL A 123 7.13 1.42 -42.55
N GLY A 124 6.14 2.30 -42.73
CA GLY A 124 5.76 2.85 -44.02
C GLY A 124 6.31 4.26 -44.23
N GLU A 125 7.30 4.37 -45.12
CA GLU A 125 7.58 5.58 -45.90
C GLU A 125 8.40 6.71 -45.25
N ALA A 126 9.66 6.40 -44.95
CA ALA A 126 10.74 7.29 -45.34
C ALA A 126 11.71 6.49 -46.22
N VAL A 127 11.34 6.27 -47.49
CA VAL A 127 12.38 6.02 -48.50
C VAL A 127 13.28 7.24 -48.43
N SER A 128 14.50 7.06 -47.94
CA SER A 128 15.44 8.17 -47.76
C SER A 128 15.52 8.93 -49.06
N ALA A 129 15.33 10.26 -49.02
CA ALA A 129 15.42 11.11 -50.21
C ALA A 129 16.74 10.88 -50.99
N GLU A 130 17.77 10.43 -50.28
CA GLU A 130 19.07 10.05 -50.81
C GLU A 130 19.04 8.79 -51.69
N ASP A 131 18.15 7.83 -51.41
CA ASP A 131 17.97 6.61 -52.21
C ASP A 131 17.18 6.89 -53.49
N ILE A 132 16.21 7.81 -53.44
CA ILE A 132 15.49 8.30 -54.62
C ILE A 132 16.44 9.07 -55.54
N LEU A 133 17.21 10.01 -54.97
CA LEU A 133 18.21 10.78 -55.70
C LEU A 133 19.26 9.88 -56.37
N LYS A 134 19.76 8.85 -55.68
CA LYS A 134 20.70 7.88 -56.28
C LYS A 134 20.07 7.08 -57.41
N GLY A 135 18.80 6.68 -57.28
CA GLY A 135 18.06 6.02 -58.34
C GLY A 135 17.93 6.89 -59.59
N ASP A 136 17.54 8.15 -59.41
CA ASP A 136 17.35 9.11 -60.49
C ASP A 136 18.68 9.49 -61.18
N ILE A 137 19.76 9.68 -60.40
CA ILE A 137 21.10 9.91 -60.94
C ILE A 137 21.57 8.71 -61.77
N LYS A 138 21.37 7.49 -61.27
CA LYS A 138 21.77 6.27 -61.97
C LYS A 138 20.98 6.07 -63.27
N ALA A 139 19.72 6.46 -63.31
CA ALA A 139 18.89 6.43 -64.51
C ALA A 139 19.29 7.52 -65.53
N ALA A 140 19.68 8.71 -65.04
CA ALA A 140 20.11 9.82 -65.89
C ALA A 140 21.51 9.62 -66.51
N ILE A 141 22.42 8.98 -65.78
CA ILE A 141 23.78 8.64 -66.25
C ILE A 141 23.76 7.28 -66.93
N GLY A 142 22.81 7.05 -67.85
CA GLY A 142 22.70 5.81 -68.61
C GLY A 142 24.08 5.31 -69.06
N GLU A 143 24.36 4.04 -68.77
CA GLU A 143 25.63 3.37 -69.07
C GLU A 143 26.18 3.81 -70.43
N THR A 144 27.20 4.67 -70.39
CA THR A 144 27.99 5.03 -71.56
C THR A 144 29.44 4.76 -71.23
N SER A 145 29.89 3.63 -71.72
CA SER A 145 31.28 3.23 -71.82
C SER A 145 32.03 4.12 -72.85
N GLU A 146 33.08 4.80 -72.36
CA GLU A 146 34.36 5.21 -73.02
C GLU A 146 34.41 6.37 -74.06
N PRO A 147 35.59 7.06 -74.26
CA PRO A 147 36.96 6.69 -73.85
C PRO A 147 37.83 7.72 -73.09
N GLU A 148 38.88 7.17 -72.47
CA GLU A 148 39.78 7.70 -71.43
C GLU A 148 40.88 8.71 -71.86
N ALA A 149 40.74 9.43 -72.98
CA ALA A 149 41.84 10.24 -73.51
C ALA A 149 42.04 11.62 -72.83
N VAL A 150 40.97 12.24 -72.30
CA VAL A 150 40.98 13.65 -71.86
C VAL A 150 41.53 13.83 -70.43
N HIS A 151 41.66 12.75 -69.65
CA HIS A 151 42.15 12.80 -68.27
C HIS A 151 43.68 12.74 -68.13
N ALA A 152 44.42 12.34 -69.16
CA ALA A 152 45.88 12.18 -69.09
C ALA A 152 46.62 13.54 -69.02
N GLU A 153 46.19 14.52 -69.80
CA GLU A 153 46.87 15.82 -69.94
C GLU A 153 46.73 16.69 -68.67
N ASN A 154 45.54 16.68 -68.06
CA ASN A 154 45.28 17.36 -66.79
C ASN A 154 46.04 16.76 -65.59
N ASN A 155 46.36 15.46 -65.64
CA ASN A 155 47.10 14.78 -64.57
C ASN A 155 48.60 15.07 -64.63
N ALA A 156 49.17 15.21 -65.83
CA ALA A 156 50.57 15.60 -66.00
C ALA A 156 50.83 17.02 -65.47
N GLN A 157 49.91 17.96 -65.75
CA GLN A 157 49.97 19.34 -65.24
C GLN A 157 49.86 19.39 -63.71
N ARG A 158 49.03 18.52 -63.10
CA ARG A 158 48.88 18.42 -61.63
C ARG A 158 50.14 17.87 -60.95
N ARG A 159 50.80 16.89 -61.56
CA ARG A 159 52.06 16.31 -61.05
C ARG A 159 53.22 17.31 -61.12
N SER A 160 53.34 18.09 -62.20
CA SER A 160 54.40 19.11 -62.32
C SER A 160 54.28 20.23 -61.28
N ILE A 161 53.06 20.58 -60.87
CA ILE A 161 52.81 21.57 -59.81
C ILE A 161 53.15 21.00 -58.42
N GLN A 162 52.85 19.72 -58.17
CA GLN A 162 53.21 19.05 -56.90
C GLN A 162 54.72 18.88 -56.73
N ASP A 163 55.46 18.63 -57.82
CA ASP A 163 56.92 18.49 -57.79
C ASP A 163 57.69 19.82 -57.83
N SER A 164 56.99 20.95 -57.71
CA SER A 164 57.62 22.28 -57.65
C SER A 164 58.53 22.42 -56.42
N PRO A 165 59.73 23.01 -56.55
CA PRO A 165 60.66 23.26 -55.43
C PRO A 165 60.01 23.96 -54.23
N TYR A 166 59.01 24.81 -54.52
CA TYR A 166 58.24 25.53 -53.51
C TYR A 166 57.41 24.58 -52.62
N MET A 167 56.69 23.62 -53.21
CA MET A 167 55.86 22.65 -52.48
C MET A 167 56.71 21.68 -51.65
N ARG A 168 57.86 21.26 -52.17
CA ARG A 168 58.79 20.38 -51.44
C ARG A 168 59.32 21.03 -50.16
N SER A 169 59.62 22.33 -50.19
CA SER A 169 60.08 23.07 -49.02
C SER A 169 58.99 23.24 -47.97
N TYR A 170 57.73 23.41 -48.41
CA TYR A 170 56.57 23.54 -47.53
C TYR A 170 56.27 22.24 -46.75
N GLU A 171 56.27 21.09 -47.43
CA GLU A 171 56.09 19.79 -46.77
C GLU A 171 57.20 19.49 -45.77
N GLN A 172 58.45 19.84 -46.10
CA GLN A 172 59.60 19.63 -45.22
C GLN A 172 59.57 20.51 -43.96
N ALA A 173 58.95 21.68 -44.02
CA ALA A 173 58.72 22.56 -42.88
C ALA A 173 57.57 22.08 -41.98
N MET A 174 56.52 21.48 -42.56
CA MET A 174 55.39 20.94 -41.79
C MET A 174 55.74 19.66 -41.02
N ASN A 175 56.68 18.86 -41.52
CA ASN A 175 57.04 17.58 -40.91
C ASN A 175 58.05 17.70 -39.73
N LYS A 176 58.40 18.93 -39.30
CA LYS A 176 59.31 19.21 -38.17
C LYS A 176 58.60 19.89 -36.99
N ARG A 177 57.58 19.26 -36.41
CA ARG A 177 57.09 19.63 -35.06
C ARG A 177 57.36 18.48 -34.08
N PRO A 178 58.00 18.73 -32.90
CA PRO A 178 58.17 17.71 -31.88
C PRO A 178 56.87 17.47 -31.11
N ALA A 179 56.64 16.22 -30.73
CA ALA A 179 55.56 15.76 -29.87
C ALA A 179 56.06 15.72 -28.41
N ASP A 180 55.37 16.39 -27.48
CA ASP A 180 55.44 16.17 -26.02
C ASP A 180 54.20 16.85 -25.39
N GLY A 181 53.23 16.10 -24.83
CA GLY A 181 53.06 15.85 -23.39
C GLY A 181 52.02 16.82 -22.79
N ALA A 182 51.25 16.60 -21.71
CA ALA A 182 50.92 15.49 -20.82
C ALA A 182 49.89 16.05 -19.78
N ALA A 183 49.13 15.16 -19.12
CA ALA A 183 48.39 15.35 -17.83
C ALA A 183 47.17 16.30 -17.82
N GLY A 184 46.09 16.13 -17.03
CA GLY A 184 45.62 15.23 -15.96
C GLY A 184 44.19 15.73 -15.59
N GLY A 185 43.17 14.93 -15.26
CA GLY A 185 43.03 14.11 -14.05
C GLY A 185 42.37 14.89 -12.89
N ALA A 186 41.06 14.69 -12.62
CA ALA A 186 40.46 14.77 -11.27
C ALA A 186 39.01 14.24 -11.24
N ARG A 187 38.80 13.20 -10.42
CA ARG A 187 37.51 12.65 -9.98
C ARG A 187 37.12 13.33 -8.66
N PHE A 188 35.85 13.65 -8.44
CA PHE A 188 35.32 13.98 -7.11
C PHE A 188 34.12 13.10 -6.80
N SER A 189 34.27 12.29 -5.75
CA SER A 189 33.27 11.42 -5.13
C SER A 189 32.95 12.04 -3.77
N GLY A 190 31.66 12.21 -3.46
CA GLY A 190 31.17 12.69 -2.17
C GLY A 190 29.91 11.93 -1.78
N ASN A 191 30.04 11.15 -0.70
CA ASN A 191 29.05 10.30 -0.08
C ASN A 191 28.10 11.07 0.87
N ASP A 192 27.00 10.38 1.18
CA ASP A 192 26.30 10.26 2.47
C ASP A 192 25.47 11.39 3.09
N GLN A 193 24.17 11.07 3.16
CA GLN A 193 23.32 10.95 4.36
C GLN A 193 23.23 12.10 5.38
N GLY A 194 21.98 12.53 5.57
CA GLY A 194 21.47 13.04 6.84
C GLY A 194 20.41 14.11 6.65
N ASN A 195 19.14 13.80 6.87
CA ASN A 195 18.47 14.17 8.12
C ASN A 195 17.00 13.75 8.09
N ASN A 196 16.60 13.00 9.12
CA ASN A 196 15.23 12.61 9.41
C ASN A 196 14.88 13.31 10.73
N LYS A 197 13.98 14.31 10.69
CA LYS A 197 13.18 14.79 11.82
C LYS A 197 11.92 15.44 11.28
#